data_AF-B7QDT0-F1
#
_entry.id   AF-B7QDT0-F1
#
_cell.length_a   1.000
_cell.length_b   1.000
_cell.length_c   1.000
_cell.angle_alpha   90.00
_cell.angle_beta   90.00
_cell.angle_gamma   90.00
#
_symmetry.space_group_name_H-M   'P 1'
#
loop_
_entity.id
_entity.type
_entity.pdbx_description
1 polymer ?
#
loop_
_entity_poly.entity_id
_entity_poly.type
_entity_poly.pdbx_seq_one_letter_code
_entity_poly.pdbx_strand_id
1 'polypeptide(L)' 'MYLLFINIPGAWIPSIATFREAHQAFHLVLEFLAADPSSQTIGISVLVDDQGLSMSKLLSINIGLLKQSAEFMLVSSNI' A
#
# COMPACT_ATOMS: atom_id res chain seq x y z
N MET A 1 11.05 -6.68 16.15
CA MET A 1 11.66 -6.23 14.88
C MET A 1 10.63 -6.51 13.81
N TYR A 2 10.01 -5.50 13.21
CA TYR A 2 8.96 -5.68 12.19
C TYR A 2 9.61 -5.83 10.81
N LEU A 3 8.95 -6.54 9.89
CA LEU A 3 9.29 -6.44 8.47
C LEU A 3 8.81 -5.08 7.96
N LEU A 4 9.76 -4.24 7.54
CA LEU A 4 9.51 -2.88 7.05
C LEU A 4 9.28 -2.91 5.53
N PHE A 5 8.11 -2.46 5.11
CA PHE A 5 7.82 -2.14 3.71
C PHE A 5 7.70 -0.64 3.52
N ILE A 6 8.37 -0.08 2.51
CA ILE A 6 8.31 1.34 2.18
C ILE A 6 7.44 1.51 0.93
N ASN A 7 6.31 2.20 1.11
CA ASN A 7 5.47 2.66 0.02
C ASN A 7 5.81 4.12 -0.30
N ILE A 8 6.05 4.44 -1.58
CA ILE A 8 6.35 5.81 -2.04
C ILE A 8 5.27 6.24 -3.05
N PRO A 9 4.06 6.65 -2.60
CA PRO A 9 2.99 7.09 -3.50
C PRO A 9 3.41 8.22 -4.45
N GLY A 10 4.37 9.06 -4.04
CA GLY A 10 4.91 10.11 -4.87
C GLY A 10 5.72 9.62 -6.07
N ALA A 11 6.18 8.36 -6.10
CA ALA A 11 6.86 7.76 -7.25
C ALA A 11 5.89 7.25 -8.32
N TRP A 12 4.61 7.07 -7.99
CA TRP A 12 3.58 6.61 -8.94
C TRP A 12 3.32 7.65 -10.04
N ILE A 13 3.28 7.23 -11.29
CA ILE A 13 3.01 8.07 -12.46
C ILE A 13 1.68 7.64 -13.08
N PRO A 14 0.58 8.42 -12.92
CA PRO A 14 -0.76 8.01 -13.36
C PRO A 14 -0.91 7.76 -14.87
N SER A 15 -0.05 8.37 -15.70
CA SER A 15 -0.04 8.17 -17.14
C SER A 15 0.64 6.87 -17.59
N ILE A 16 1.38 6.20 -16.69
CA ILE A 16 2.07 4.94 -16.96
C ILE A 16 1.30 3.77 -16.37
N ALA A 17 0.84 3.89 -15.13
CA ALA A 17 0.04 2.89 -14.44
C ALA A 17 -1.18 3.55 -13.82
N THR A 18 -2.34 2.93 -13.97
CA THR A 18 -3.57 3.36 -13.31
C THR A 18 -3.46 3.21 -11.79
N PHE A 19 -4.28 3.95 -11.04
CA PHE A 19 -4.35 3.78 -9.58
C PHE A 19 -4.72 2.33 -9.20
N ARG A 20 -5.52 1.65 -10.03
CA ARG A 20 -5.88 0.23 -9.83
C ARG A 20 -4.65 -0.68 -9.91
N GLU A 21 -3.81 -0.51 -10.91
CA GLU A 21 -2.61 -1.34 -11.08
C GLU A 21 -1.60 -1.09 -9.95
N ALA A 22 -1.39 0.17 -9.58
CA ALA A 22 -0.56 0.53 -8.42
C ALA A 22 -1.09 -0.09 -7.12
N HIS A 23 -2.41 -0.07 -6.93
CA HIS A 23 -3.09 -0.67 -5.79
C HIS A 23 -2.99 -2.20 -5.73
N GLN A 24 -3.09 -2.87 -6.89
CA GLN A 24 -2.92 -4.32 -7.00
C GLN A 24 -1.47 -4.72 -6.70
N ALA A 25 -0.49 -3.97 -7.19
CA ALA A 25 0.91 -4.20 -6.89
C ALA A 25 1.19 -4.07 -5.38
N PHE A 26 0.62 -3.04 -4.73
CA PHE A 26 0.71 -2.87 -3.29
C PHE A 26 0.12 -4.08 -2.53
N HIS A 27 -1.08 -4.53 -2.89
CA HIS A 27 -1.70 -5.72 -2.29
C HIS A 27 -0.84 -6.98 -2.44
N LEU A 28 -0.32 -7.22 -3.64
CA LEU A 28 0.49 -8.39 -3.93
C LEU A 28 1.77 -8.42 -3.08
N VAL A 29 2.39 -7.26 -2.84
CA VAL A 29 3.56 -7.18 -1.96
C VAL A 29 3.17 -7.47 -0.51
N LEU A 30 2.03 -6.95 -0.02
CA LEU A 30 1.57 -7.25 1.33
C LEU A 30 1.22 -8.73 1.53
N GLU A 31 0.55 -9.36 0.56
CA GLU A 31 0.28 -10.80 0.59
C GLU A 31 1.56 -11.62 0.59
N PHE A 32 2.53 -11.24 -0.26
CA PHE A 32 3.84 -11.89 -0.30
C PHE A 32 4.58 -11.78 1.04
N LEU A 33 4.61 -10.58 1.64
CA LEU A 33 5.23 -10.38 2.95
C LEU A 33 4.47 -11.14 4.04
N ALA A 34 3.14 -11.18 3.98
CA ALA A 34 2.33 -11.92 4.93
C ALA A 34 2.55 -13.44 4.83
N ALA A 35 2.90 -13.97 3.65
CA ALA A 35 3.22 -15.38 3.50
C ALA A 35 4.52 -15.79 4.23
N ASP A 36 5.38 -14.84 4.60
CA ASP A 36 6.60 -15.13 5.37
C ASP A 36 6.26 -15.50 6.83
N PRO A 37 6.69 -16.67 7.33
CA PRO A 37 6.39 -17.11 8.70
C PRO A 37 6.90 -16.14 9.78
N SER A 38 7.97 -15.40 9.53
CA SER A 38 8.47 -14.40 10.46
C SER A 38 7.50 -13.23 10.58
N SER A 39 6.88 -12.78 9.48
CA SER A 39 5.84 -11.73 9.46
C SER A 39 4.64 -12.09 10.33
N GLN A 40 4.29 -13.36 10.43
CA GLN A 40 3.17 -13.83 11.27
C GLN A 40 3.45 -13.70 12.77
N THR A 41 4.73 -13.65 13.16
CA THR A 41 5.13 -13.51 14.57
C THR A 41 5.45 -12.05 14.92
N ILE A 42 6.09 -11.33 14.00
CA ILE A 42 6.60 -9.98 14.27
C ILE A 42 5.72 -8.87 13.70
N GLY A 43 4.80 -9.18 12.78
CA GLY A 43 3.98 -8.22 12.05
C GLY A 43 4.72 -7.51 10.90
N ILE A 44 3.94 -6.83 10.06
CA ILE A 44 4.42 -5.99 8.96
C ILE A 44 4.18 -4.53 9.32
N SER A 45 5.19 -3.68 9.15
CA SER A 45 5.06 -2.23 9.27
C SER A 45 5.20 -1.59 7.89
N VAL A 46 4.23 -0.76 7.52
CA VAL A 46 4.27 0.00 6.27
C VAL A 46 4.62 1.46 6.58
N LEU A 47 5.74 1.92 6.05
CA LEU A 47 6.11 3.33 6.04
C LEU A 47 5.65 3.94 4.71
N VAL A 48 4.88 5.03 4.80
CA VAL A 48 4.41 5.76 3.63
C VAL A 48 5.21 7.05 3.51
N ASP A 49 5.99 7.16 2.43
CA ASP A 49 6.67 8.39 2.03
C ASP A 49 5.81 9.15 1.04
N ASP A 50 5.09 10.15 1.54
CA ASP A 50 4.19 10.99 0.75
C ASP A 50 4.91 12.09 -0.04
N GLN A 51 6.25 12.17 0.05
CA GLN A 51 7.02 13.12 -0.75
C GLN A 51 6.77 12.91 -2.24
N GLY A 52 6.34 13.97 -2.93
CA GLY A 52 6.00 13.92 -4.37
C GLY A 52 4.55 13.54 -4.68
N LEU A 53 3.70 13.31 -3.66
CA LEU A 53 2.26 13.14 -3.83
C LEU A 53 1.58 14.50 -4.09
N SER A 54 1.58 14.93 -5.34
CA SER A 54 0.94 16.18 -5.77
C SER A 54 -0.59 16.10 -5.84
N MET A 55 -1.27 17.25 -5.82
CA MET A 55 -2.73 17.35 -5.97
C MET A 55 -3.24 16.69 -7.28
N SER A 56 -2.51 16.80 -8.39
CA SER A 56 -2.90 16.15 -9.65
C SER A 56 -2.91 14.62 -9.55
N LYS A 57 -1.98 14.04 -8.76
CA LYS A 57 -1.97 12.60 -8.47
C LYS A 57 -3.14 12.22 -7.57
N LEU A 58 -3.46 13.04 -6.56
CA LEU A 58 -4.65 12.82 -5.71
C LEU A 58 -5.94 12.80 -6.53
N LEU A 59 -6.08 13.70 -7.52
CA LEU A 59 -7.24 13.71 -8.43
C LEU A 59 -7.29 12.47 -9.34
N SER A 60 -6.18 11.77 -9.52
CA SER A 60 -6.10 10.53 -10.29
C SER A 60 -6.43 9.29 -9.45
N ILE A 61 -6.63 9.44 -8.14
CA ILE A 61 -6.96 8.35 -7.21
C ILE A 61 -8.42 7.95 -7.37
N ASN A 62 -8.66 6.64 -7.37
CA ASN A 62 -10.01 6.10 -7.21
C ASN A 62 -10.33 5.97 -5.72
N ILE A 63 -11.22 6.81 -5.20
CA ILE A 63 -11.60 6.85 -3.78
C ILE A 63 -12.18 5.51 -3.30
N GLY A 64 -12.92 4.80 -4.16
CA GLY A 64 -13.46 3.48 -3.83
C GLY A 64 -12.36 2.45 -3.58
N LEU A 65 -11.31 2.44 -4.41
CA LEU A 65 -10.15 1.58 -4.21
C LEU A 65 -9.31 2.02 -3.00
N LEU A 66 -9.13 3.33 -2.80
CA LEU A 66 -8.42 3.84 -1.61
C LEU A 66 -9.09 3.41 -0.31
N LYS A 67 -10.43 3.49 -0.27
CA LYS A 67 -11.22 3.01 0.86
C LYS A 67 -10.98 1.51 1.11
N GLN A 68 -11.02 0.69 0.05
CA GLN A 68 -10.74 -0.74 0.15
C GLN A 68 -9.32 -1.01 0.68
N SER A 69 -8.31 -0.25 0.25
CA SER A 69 -6.95 -0.38 0.79
C SER A 69 -6.91 -0.10 2.29
N ALA A 70 -7.58 0.97 2.72
CA ALA A 70 -7.63 1.33 4.14
C ALA A 70 -8.34 0.25 4.95
N GLU A 71 -9.44 -0.31 4.46
CA GLU A 71 -10.15 -1.42 5.09
C GLU A 71 -9.27 -2.66 5.22
N PHE A 72 -8.54 -3.03 4.16
CA PHE A 72 -7.59 -4.15 4.20
C PHE A 72 -6.52 -3.98 5.29
N MET A 73 -5.91 -2.79 5.36
CA MET A 73 -4.88 -2.47 6.35
C MET A 73 -5.42 -2.41 7.78
N LEU A 74 -6.66 -1.96 7.99
CA LEU A 74 -7.27 -1.83 9.32
C LEU A 74 -7.90 -3.13 9.84
N VAL A 75 -8.39 -4.00 8.95
CA VAL A 75 -8.95 -5.30 9.34
C VAL A 75 -7.85 -6.30 9.67
N SER A 76 -6.70 -6.23 8.98
CA SER A 76 -5.53 -7.08 9.27
C SER A 76 -4.83 -6.73 10.60
N SER A 77 -5.10 -5.57 11.20
CA SER A 77 -4.60 -5.20 12.53
C SER A 77 -5.43 -5.69 13.72
N ASN A 78 -6.54 -6.42 13.48
CA ASN A 78 -7.43 -6.98 14.51
C ASN A 78 -7.33 -8.51 14.66
N ILE A 79 -6.31 -9.14 14.06
CA ILE A 79 -5.92 -10.54 14.27
C ILE A 79 -4.53 -10.51 14.92
#